data_AF-A0A6N2ZF52-F1
#
_entry.id   AF-A0A6N2ZF52-F1
#
_cell.length_a   1.000
_cell.length_b   1.000
_cell.length_c   1.000
_cell.angle_alpha   90.00
_cell.angle_beta   90.00
_cell.angle_gamma   90.00
#
_symmetry.space_group_name_H-M   'P 1'
#
loop_
_entity.id
_entity.type
_entity.pdbx_description
1 polymer ?
#
loop_
_entity_poly.entity_id
_entity_poly.type
_entity_poly.pdbx_seq_one_letter_code
_entity_poly.pdbx_strand_id
1 'polypeptide(L)' 'MDITLIFKVAGVGILISVLNMILTKVDRGDWTSLTTLAGVVIVLGLVIGEISDLFNTVRTMFKLY' A
#
# COMPACT_ATOMS: atom_id res chain seq x y z
N MET A 1 9.03 -10.59 -14.33
CA MET A 1 9.45 -10.05 -13.03
C MET A 1 8.86 -8.66 -12.95
N ASP A 2 7.66 -8.60 -12.39
CA ASP A 2 6.74 -7.47 -12.48
C ASP A 2 7.22 -6.27 -11.65
N ILE A 3 8.08 -5.46 -12.27
CA ILE A 3 8.43 -4.09 -11.84
C ILE A 3 7.18 -3.26 -11.52
N THR A 4 6.03 -3.61 -12.12
CA THR A 4 4.70 -3.08 -11.84
C THR A 4 4.37 -3.04 -10.35
N LEU A 5 4.71 -4.08 -9.57
CA LEU A 5 4.42 -4.13 -8.14
C LEU A 5 5.24 -3.09 -7.37
N ILE A 6 6.54 -3.04 -7.66
CA ILE A 6 7.48 -2.09 -7.04
C ILE A 6 7.05 -0.65 -7.36
N PHE A 7 6.65 -0.35 -8.61
CA PHE A 7 6.11 0.95 -8.99
C PHE A 7 4.79 1.28 -8.30
N LYS A 8 3.90 0.30 -8.10
CA LYS A 8 2.62 0.50 -7.41
C LYS A 8 2.85 0.90 -5.95
N VAL A 9 3.74 0.19 -5.25
CA VAL A 9 4.09 0.48 -3.85
C VAL A 9 4.86 1.80 -3.72
N ALA A 10 5.84 2.04 -4.60
CA ALA A 10 6.61 3.28 -4.62
C ALA A 10 5.73 4.51 -4.94
N GLY A 11 4.80 4.39 -5.88
CA GLY A 11 3.86 5.46 -6.24
C GLY A 11 2.93 5.84 -5.08
N VAL A 12 2.41 4.84 -4.36
CA VAL A 12 1.62 5.07 -3.14
C VAL A 12 2.46 5.73 -2.04
N GLY A 13 3.71 5.28 -1.85
CA GLY A 13 4.65 5.88 -0.90
C GLY A 13 4.91 7.36 -1.19
N ILE A 14 5.19 7.71 -2.45
CA ILE A 14 5.42 9.11 -2.87
C ILE A 14 4.17 9.95 -2.62
N LEU A 15 2.98 9.47 -2.97
CA LEU A 15 1.72 10.19 -2.75
C LEU A 15 1.47 10.48 -1.27
N ILE A 16 1.67 9.49 -0.39
CA ILE A 16 1.51 9.66 1.06
C ILE A 16 2.52 10.69 1.58
N SER A 17 3.79 10.61 1.16
CA SER A 17 4.82 11.57 1.59
C SER A 17 4.50 13.00 1.16
N VAL A 18 4.01 13.19 -0.07
CA VAL A 18 3.62 14.52 -0.57
C VAL A 18 2.41 15.06 0.21
N LEU A 19 1.39 14.23 0.45
CA LEU A 19 0.24 14.61 1.28
C LEU A 19 0.68 15.03 2.69
N ASN A 20 1.53 14.24 3.32
CA ASN A 20 2.02 14.50 4.67
C ASN A 20 2.81 15.83 4.74
N MET A 21 3.62 16.11 3.71
CA MET A 21 4.38 17.36 3.60
C MET A 21 3.46 18.59 3.46
N ILE A 22 2.38 18.46 2.69
CA ILE A 22 1.38 19.54 2.52
C ILE A 22 0.62 19.77 3.82
N LEU A 23 0.15 18.71 4.47
CA LEU A 23 -0.60 18.79 5.74
C LEU A 23 0.22 19.44 6.86
N THR A 24 1.51 19.11 6.93
CA THR A 24 2.45 19.72 7.88
C THR A 24 2.64 21.22 7.59
N LYS A 25 2.66 21.64 6.32
CA LYS A 25 2.77 23.06 5.92
C LYS A 25 1.51 23.89 6.22
N VAL A 26 0.35 23.27 6.37
CA VAL A 26 -0.93 23.95 6.65
C VAL A 26 -1.19 24.06 8.16
N ASP A 27 -0.23 23.71 9.01
CA ASP A 27 -0.33 23.70 10.48
C ASP A 27 -1.46 22.80 11.02
N ARG A 28 -1.89 21.81 10.21
CA ARG A 28 -2.95 20.84 10.54
C ARG A 28 -2.33 19.58 11.14
N GLY A 29 -1.63 19.74 12.27
CA GLY A 29 -0.86 18.68 12.93
C GLY A 29 -1.65 17.39 13.21
N ASP A 30 -2.93 17.51 13.55
CA ASP A 30 -3.79 16.35 13.85
C ASP A 30 -4.02 15.43 12.64
N TRP A 31 -4.02 16.00 11.44
CA TRP A 31 -4.28 15.26 10.20
C TRP A 31 -3.01 14.59 9.64
N THR A 32 -1.83 15.09 10.00
CA THR A 32 -0.51 14.52 9.65
C THR A 32 -0.38 13.09 10.17
N SER A 33 -0.73 12.86 11.45
CA SER A 33 -0.69 11.53 12.07
C SER A 33 -1.68 10.56 11.41
N LEU A 34 -2.93 11.02 11.20
CA LEU A 34 -3.98 10.22 10.56
C LEU A 34 -3.63 9.83 9.11
N THR A 35 -2.98 10.73 8.37
CA THR A 35 -2.55 10.46 6.98
C THR A 35 -1.43 9.43 6.92
N THR A 36 -0.51 9.47 7.88
CA THR A 36 0.57 8.48 7.99
C THR A 36 -0.01 7.10 8.31
N LEU A 37 -0.97 7.02 9.24
CA LEU A 37 -1.68 5.78 9.56
C LEU A 37 -2.47 5.24 8.36
N ALA A 38 -3.22 6.10 7.67
CA ALA A 38 -3.95 5.72 6.46
C ALA A 38 -3.00 5.18 5.38
N GLY A 39 -1.82 5.79 5.23
CA GLY A 39 -0.78 5.32 4.34
C GLY A 39 -0.32 3.89 4.64
N VAL A 40 -0.08 3.58 5.92
CA VAL A 40 0.28 2.22 6.36
C VAL A 40 -0.84 1.22 6.04
N VAL A 41 -2.10 1.57 6.33
CA VAL A 41 -3.25 0.69 6.06
C VAL A 41 -3.39 0.38 4.57
N ILE A 42 -3.21 1.38 3.70
CA ILE A 42 -3.28 1.19 2.24
C ILE A 42 -2.18 0.22 1.77
N VAL A 43 -0.95 0.39 2.25
CA VAL A 43 0.17 -0.50 1.88
C VAL A 43 -0.09 -1.93 2.37
N LEU A 44 -0.59 -2.10 3.60
CA LEU A 44 -0.97 -3.42 4.11
C LEU A 44 -2.06 -4.07 3.25
N GLY A 45 -3.06 -3.30 2.80
CA GLY A 45 -4.10 -3.79 1.90
C GLY A 45 -3.55 -4.30 0.56
N LEU A 46 -2.56 -3.60 -0.01
CA LEU A 46 -1.88 -4.06 -1.22
C LEU A 46 -1.14 -5.39 -1.00
N VAL A 47 -0.44 -5.53 0.13
CA VAL A 47 0.28 -6.77 0.47
C VAL A 47 -0.69 -7.94 0.64
N ILE A 48 -1.86 -7.73 1.25
CA ILE A 48 -2.88 -8.77 1.41
C ILE A 48 -3.37 -9.28 0.05
N GLY A 49 -3.56 -8.39 -0.93
CA GLY A 49 -3.94 -8.77 -2.29
C GLY A 49 -2.92 -9.73 -2.93
N GLU A 50 -1.64 -9.39 -2.85
CA GLU A 50 -0.56 -10.23 -3.39
C GLU A 50 -0.46 -11.59 -2.67
N ILE A 51 -0.68 -11.60 -1.36
CA ILE A 51 -0.75 -12.85 -0.58
C ILE A 51 -1.92 -13.70 -1.05
N SER A 52 -3.09 -13.11 -1.31
CA SER A 52 -4.26 -13.83 -1.83
C SER A 52 -3.98 -14.45 -3.19
N ASP A 53 -3.30 -13.71 -4.08
CA ASP A 53 -2.94 -14.20 -5.42
C ASP A 53 -1.91 -15.34 -5.34
N LEU A 54 -0.97 -15.25 -4.41
CA LEU A 54 -0.04 -16.34 -4.11
C LEU A 54 -0.79 -17.59 -3.62
N PHE A 55 -1.73 -17.43 -2.68
CA PHE A 55 -2.56 -18.52 -2.18
C PHE A 55 -3.42 -19.15 -3.29
N ASN A 56 -4.02 -18.33 -4.16
CA ASN A 56 -4.76 -18.81 -5.33
C ASN A 56 -3.85 -19.60 -6.27
N THR A 57 -2.64 -19.11 -6.53
CA THR A 57 -1.64 -19.80 -7.37
C THR A 57 -1.27 -21.16 -6.77
N VAL A 58 -1.02 -21.22 -5.46
CA VAL A 58 -0.77 -22.47 -4.74
C VAL A 58 -1.97 -23.41 -4.87
N ARG A 59 -3.19 -22.92 -4.62
CA ARG A 59 -4.42 -23.71 -4.73
C ARG A 59 -4.62 -24.30 -6.14
N THR A 60 -4.35 -23.52 -7.18
CA THR A 60 -4.40 -23.95 -8.58
C THR A 60 -3.33 -25.00 -8.90
N MET A 61 -2.10 -24.80 -8.44
CA MET A 61 -1.00 -25.76 -8.63
C MET A 61 -1.29 -27.11 -7.98
N PHE A 62 -1.88 -27.09 -6.78
CA PHE A 62 -2.27 -28.30 -6.05
C PHE A 62 -3.63 -28.85 -6.46
N LYS A 63 -4.32 -28.25 -7.45
CA LYS A 63 -5.67 -28.65 -7.92
C LYS A 63 -6.69 -28.77 -6.79
N LEU A 64 -6.54 -27.98 -5.73
CA LEU A 64 -7.45 -27.93 -4.59
C LEU A 64 -8.68 -27.08 -4.95
N TYR A 65 -9.50 -27.52 -5.91
CA TYR A 65 -10.76 -26.84 -6.27
C TYR A 65 -11.79 -26.86 -5.14
#